data_AF-J0U3W6-F1
#
_entry.id   AF-J0U3W6-F1
#
_cell.length_a   1.000
_cell.length_b   1.000
_cell.length_c   1.000
_cell.angle_alpha   90.00
_cell.angle_beta   90.00
_cell.angle_gamma   90.00
#
_symmetry.space_group_name_H-M   'P 1'
#
loop_
_entity.id
_entity.type
_entity.pdbx_description
1 polymer ?
#
loop_
_entity_poly.entity_id
_entity_poly.type
_entity_poly.pdbx_seq_one_letter_code
_entity_poly.pdbx_strand_id
1 'polypeptide(L)'
;MSSTPESDEFEFPAGLPVPQPLRDLLRAFPQLRQPSAPVSGSFAFHAQPPGAVARYFGEAGHAGGQAAAQHLGVFGVEPDGSAIAIWRAPQGGLPVVYLGSEGGGRVLASDALQFLRLLGVGYGEFALYGNLDEPPEEDGEVAPELLAWLAAQGLSVPATGEDILAEAEQRWPDFDGWVEDAIAGRVVTPVPAGPSPAAAPVAAAAGGNLWDQMLACIGRRIDDPLVLQWLAAVGAKPLKPATPHNDSTYVSVRATGIEVSAEMAPKHRGFWPPRKDGRIWRTYVTRIIVPVKAAGLIPLPDGLSWAHFPGTVDGHGFMDQAVSDTLELAFLRADKGGSIARIDARLPTERDFMEASADYEQTKPLVYVEDAFFVTWCALQGLLDPARYPADLLAPWRARSATPLQLLHGPCGRIVWTDDLAPGASDFWDRYYRGFGTPDAERWVSDVKTVFGSSNHFREPEEAMTPDSWEAFDRIAPKIARRFEAWRRKAPQG
;
A
#
# COMPACT_ATOMS: atom_id res chain seq x y z
N MET A 1 1.78 5.02 60.56
CA MET A 1 0.54 4.89 59.77
C MET A 1 0.77 5.63 58.46
N SER A 2 1.03 4.86 57.40
CA SER A 2 0.23 4.80 56.16
C SER A 2 0.69 5.88 55.17
N SER A 3 1.16 5.61 53.96
CA SER A 3 0.82 4.52 53.03
C SER A 3 1.97 4.26 52.05
N THR A 4 2.37 3.00 51.91
CA THR A 4 3.06 2.51 50.70
C THR A 4 2.08 2.63 49.52
N PRO A 5 2.43 3.20 48.35
CA PRO A 5 1.64 2.98 47.16
C PRO A 5 1.98 1.59 46.62
N GLU A 6 1.00 0.70 46.72
CA GLU A 6 1.01 -0.69 46.29
C GLU A 6 0.38 -0.84 44.89
N SER A 7 0.51 0.15 43.99
CA SER A 7 -0.27 0.20 42.75
C SER A 7 0.46 -0.42 41.54
N ASP A 8 -0.23 -1.35 40.89
CA ASP A 8 0.06 -1.99 39.59
C ASP A 8 0.03 -1.01 38.38
N GLU A 9 0.37 0.27 38.55
CA GLU A 9 -0.12 1.36 37.69
C GLU A 9 0.65 1.54 36.38
N PHE A 10 0.42 0.66 35.42
CA PHE A 10 0.29 1.15 34.05
C PHE A 10 -0.92 2.09 33.98
N GLU A 11 -0.78 3.27 33.40
CA GLU A 11 -1.86 4.25 33.23
C GLU A 11 -2.82 3.86 32.09
N PHE A 12 -3.31 2.61 32.10
CA PHE A 12 -4.24 2.14 31.07
C PHE A 12 -5.61 2.81 31.22
N PRO A 13 -6.36 2.98 30.11
CA PRO A 13 -7.74 3.45 30.16
C PRO A 13 -8.62 2.62 31.10
N ALA A 14 -9.63 3.26 31.68
CA ALA A 14 -10.54 2.63 32.63
C ALA A 14 -11.14 1.32 32.05
N GLY A 15 -10.98 0.22 32.79
CA GLY A 15 -11.48 -1.10 32.41
C GLY A 15 -10.63 -1.84 31.37
N LEU A 16 -9.49 -1.31 30.92
CA LEU A 16 -8.52 -2.06 30.12
C LEU A 16 -7.53 -2.75 31.08
N PRO A 17 -7.55 -4.09 31.18
CA PRO A 17 -6.66 -4.76 32.11
C PRO A 17 -5.23 -4.81 31.57
N VAL A 18 -4.26 -4.66 32.47
CA VAL A 18 -2.87 -5.04 32.19
C VAL A 18 -2.80 -6.56 32.05
N PRO A 19 -2.29 -7.11 30.94
CA PRO A 19 -2.16 -8.55 30.77
C PRO A 19 -1.33 -9.22 31.87
N GLN A 20 -1.79 -10.40 32.30
CA GLN A 20 -1.17 -11.16 33.39
C GLN A 20 0.34 -11.45 33.15
N PRO A 21 0.79 -11.85 31.95
CA PRO A 21 2.22 -12.07 31.69
C PRO A 21 3.11 -10.85 31.98
N LEU A 22 2.66 -9.65 31.61
CA LEU A 22 3.42 -8.41 31.87
C LEU A 22 3.50 -8.14 33.37
N ARG A 23 2.40 -8.33 34.11
CA ARG A 23 2.38 -8.18 35.57
C ARG A 23 3.32 -9.16 36.26
N ASP A 24 3.30 -10.42 35.85
CA ASP A 24 4.13 -11.45 36.46
C ASP A 24 5.61 -11.24 36.20
N LEU A 25 5.99 -10.82 34.98
CA LEU A 25 7.37 -10.43 34.66
C LEU A 25 7.83 -9.27 35.53
N LEU A 26 7.07 -8.17 35.56
CA LEU A 26 7.45 -6.94 36.30
C LEU A 26 7.34 -7.08 37.82
N ARG A 27 6.64 -8.11 38.32
CA ARG A 27 6.64 -8.49 39.74
C ARG A 27 7.88 -9.32 40.06
N ALA A 28 8.28 -10.24 39.18
CA ALA A 28 9.48 -11.05 39.35
C ALA A 28 10.76 -10.22 39.22
N PHE A 29 10.77 -9.22 38.33
CA PHE A 29 11.94 -8.39 38.03
C PHE A 29 11.60 -6.89 38.04
N PRO A 30 11.47 -6.27 39.22
CA PRO A 30 11.11 -4.87 39.35
C PRO A 30 12.10 -3.89 38.69
N GLN A 31 13.35 -4.28 38.47
CA GLN A 31 14.36 -3.46 37.80
C GLN A 31 14.01 -3.15 36.34
N LEU A 32 13.25 -4.01 35.67
CA LEU A 32 12.79 -3.80 34.28
C LEU A 32 11.78 -2.64 34.17
N ARG A 33 11.32 -2.08 35.30
CA ARG A 33 10.45 -0.89 35.33
C ARG A 33 11.21 0.42 35.17
N GLN A 34 12.54 0.40 35.24
CA GLN A 34 13.32 1.62 35.08
C GLN A 34 13.28 2.07 33.62
N PRO A 35 12.81 3.29 33.29
CA PRO A 35 12.67 3.73 31.91
C PRO A 35 13.98 3.73 31.11
N SER A 36 15.13 3.78 31.80
CA SER A 36 16.47 3.74 31.21
C SER A 36 17.05 2.33 31.08
N ALA A 37 16.33 1.28 31.50
CA ALA A 37 16.77 -0.10 31.40
C ALA A 37 16.10 -0.77 30.18
N PRO A 38 16.81 -0.91 29.05
CA PRO A 38 16.28 -1.64 27.91
C PRO A 38 16.04 -3.10 28.29
N VAL A 39 14.92 -3.64 27.82
CA VAL A 39 14.53 -5.05 28.03
C VAL A 39 14.93 -5.89 26.82
N SER A 40 14.82 -5.32 25.62
CA SER A 40 15.26 -5.92 24.36
C SER A 40 15.50 -4.80 23.35
N GLY A 41 16.71 -4.71 22.80
CA GLY A 41 17.08 -3.64 21.89
C GLY A 41 16.78 -2.26 22.48
N SER A 42 16.04 -1.45 21.74
CA SER A 42 15.58 -0.12 22.15
C SER A 42 14.29 -0.12 22.99
N PHE A 43 13.65 -1.27 23.19
CA PHE A 43 12.40 -1.36 23.94
C PHE A 43 12.65 -1.30 25.46
N ALA A 44 11.96 -0.37 26.12
CA ALA A 44 11.85 -0.29 27.58
C ALA A 44 10.39 -0.16 28.01
N PHE A 45 10.07 -0.67 29.21
CA PHE A 45 8.73 -0.50 29.76
C PHE A 45 8.49 0.96 30.15
N HIS A 46 7.52 1.57 29.48
CA HIS A 46 7.11 2.95 29.73
C HIS A 46 5.62 3.09 29.46
N ALA A 47 4.86 3.44 30.50
CA ALA A 47 3.43 3.72 30.37
C ALA A 47 3.21 5.15 29.90
N GLN A 48 2.22 5.36 29.03
CA GLN A 48 1.74 6.70 28.70
C GLN A 48 0.27 6.86 29.09
N PRO A 49 -0.14 8.03 29.62
CA PRO A 49 -1.56 8.30 29.89
C PRO A 49 -2.39 8.29 28.60
N PRO A 50 -3.70 7.97 28.65
CA PRO A 50 -4.55 7.95 27.44
C PRO A 50 -4.54 9.27 26.67
N GLY A 51 -4.45 10.42 27.35
CA GLY A 51 -4.37 11.73 26.71
C GLY A 51 -3.10 11.90 25.86
N ALA A 52 -2.00 11.24 26.24
CA ALA A 52 -0.78 11.17 25.44
C ALA A 52 -0.97 10.26 24.21
N VAL A 53 -1.70 9.15 24.35
CA VAL A 53 -1.94 8.20 23.24
C VAL A 53 -2.79 8.78 22.12
N ALA A 54 -3.69 9.72 22.42
CA ALA A 54 -4.53 10.37 21.40
C ALA A 54 -3.72 11.06 20.28
N ARG A 55 -2.48 11.47 20.56
CA ARG A 55 -1.60 12.16 19.59
C ARG A 55 -1.21 11.31 18.37
N TYR A 56 -1.25 9.98 18.50
CA TYR A 56 -0.95 9.05 17.41
C TYR A 56 -2.05 9.03 16.33
N PHE A 57 -3.18 9.69 16.58
CA PHE A 57 -4.37 9.67 15.72
C PHE A 57 -4.82 11.08 15.31
N GLY A 58 -3.95 12.09 15.44
CA GLY A 58 -4.22 13.48 15.06
C GLY A 58 -3.83 14.50 16.13
N GLU A 59 -4.16 15.76 15.85
CA GLU A 59 -3.84 16.89 16.75
C GLU A 59 -4.53 16.80 18.11
N ALA A 60 -4.01 17.56 19.08
CA ALA A 60 -4.56 17.62 20.43
C ALA A 60 -6.06 17.99 20.41
N GLY A 61 -6.90 17.09 20.94
CA GLY A 61 -8.35 17.26 20.97
C GLY A 61 -9.12 16.61 19.81
N HIS A 62 -8.44 15.91 18.89
CA HIS A 62 -9.10 15.13 17.85
C HIS A 62 -10.03 14.07 18.45
N ALA A 63 -11.34 14.17 18.19
CA ALA A 63 -12.36 13.34 18.84
C ALA A 63 -12.17 11.84 18.55
N GLY A 64 -11.78 11.48 17.33
CA GLY A 64 -11.44 10.11 16.96
C GLY A 64 -10.23 9.58 17.72
N GLY A 65 -9.19 10.40 17.88
CA GLY A 65 -8.00 10.05 18.66
C GLY A 65 -8.29 9.87 20.14
N GLN A 66 -9.15 10.71 20.73
CA GLN A 66 -9.57 10.56 22.12
C GLN A 66 -10.39 9.28 22.33
N ALA A 67 -11.27 8.94 21.39
CA ALA A 67 -12.02 7.69 21.42
C ALA A 67 -11.09 6.47 21.28
N ALA A 68 -10.17 6.50 20.31
CA ALA A 68 -9.20 5.43 20.07
C ALA A 68 -8.26 5.19 21.26
N ALA A 69 -7.82 6.27 21.93
CA ALA A 69 -7.00 6.17 23.13
C ALA A 69 -7.64 5.36 24.26
N GLN A 70 -8.98 5.29 24.33
CA GLN A 70 -9.67 4.45 25.32
C GLN A 70 -9.55 2.94 25.05
N HIS A 71 -9.12 2.56 23.86
CA HIS A 71 -8.90 1.17 23.45
C HIS A 71 -7.44 0.74 23.57
N LEU A 72 -6.54 1.64 23.99
CA LEU A 72 -5.10 1.40 23.95
C LEU A 72 -4.47 1.60 25.32
N GLY A 73 -3.72 0.60 25.77
CA GLY A 73 -2.87 0.68 26.95
C GLY A 73 -1.42 0.69 26.52
N VAL A 74 -0.80 1.86 26.38
CA VAL A 74 0.63 1.97 26.02
C VAL A 74 1.47 1.54 27.22
N PHE A 75 2.40 0.62 26.97
CA PHE A 75 3.30 0.06 27.99
C PHE A 75 4.78 0.03 27.56
N GLY A 76 5.09 0.47 26.34
CA GLY A 76 6.46 0.72 25.88
C GLY A 76 6.50 1.85 24.87
N VAL A 77 7.65 2.50 24.75
CA VAL A 77 7.91 3.59 23.81
C VAL A 77 9.32 3.40 23.27
N GLU A 78 9.51 3.55 21.96
CA GLU A 78 10.82 3.50 21.32
C GLU A 78 11.41 4.92 21.15
N PRO A 79 12.73 5.05 20.90
CA PRO A 79 13.41 6.36 20.82
C PRO A 79 12.86 7.30 19.74
N ASP A 80 12.29 6.76 18.66
CA ASP A 80 11.65 7.50 17.57
C ASP A 80 10.26 8.08 17.93
N GLY A 81 9.81 7.82 19.17
CA GLY A 81 8.52 8.26 19.69
C GLY A 81 7.36 7.34 19.31
N SER A 82 7.61 6.21 18.65
CA SER A 82 6.60 5.16 18.47
C SER A 82 6.26 4.48 19.79
N ALA A 83 5.09 3.83 19.84
CA ALA A 83 4.58 3.23 21.06
C ALA A 83 4.17 1.78 20.86
N ILE A 84 4.38 0.98 21.90
CA ILE A 84 3.89 -0.39 22.01
C ILE A 84 2.71 -0.39 22.99
N ALA A 85 1.58 -0.91 22.53
CA ALA A 85 0.33 -0.86 23.26
C ALA A 85 -0.40 -2.21 23.29
N ILE A 86 -1.21 -2.39 24.33
CA ILE A 86 -2.30 -3.37 24.32
C ILE A 86 -3.49 -2.74 23.63
N TRP A 87 -4.00 -3.41 22.60
CA TRP A 87 -5.21 -2.97 21.91
C TRP A 87 -6.42 -3.79 22.33
N ARG A 88 -7.49 -3.12 22.77
CA ARG A 88 -8.81 -3.74 22.94
C ARG A 88 -9.49 -3.88 21.58
N ALA A 89 -9.20 -5.00 20.92
CA ALA A 89 -9.76 -5.33 19.62
C ALA A 89 -11.31 -5.37 19.69
N PRO A 90 -12.04 -4.76 18.74
CA PRO A 90 -13.51 -4.74 18.73
C PRO A 90 -14.16 -6.13 18.76
N GLN A 91 -13.54 -7.11 18.13
CA GLN A 91 -13.95 -8.51 18.08
C GLN A 91 -13.56 -9.32 19.34
N GLY A 92 -13.07 -8.63 20.38
CA GLY A 92 -12.56 -9.21 21.63
C GLY A 92 -11.07 -9.56 21.53
N GLY A 93 -10.38 -9.70 22.67
CA GLY A 93 -8.93 -9.97 22.73
C GLY A 93 -8.09 -8.75 23.09
N LEU A 94 -6.81 -8.99 23.37
CA LEU A 94 -5.84 -8.00 23.83
C LEU A 94 -4.47 -8.21 23.14
N PRO A 95 -4.39 -8.13 21.80
CA PRO A 95 -3.11 -8.19 21.10
C PRO A 95 -2.17 -7.04 21.49
N VAL A 96 -0.88 -7.26 21.28
CA VAL A 96 0.13 -6.20 21.37
C VAL A 96 0.32 -5.59 19.98
N VAL A 97 0.29 -4.27 19.91
CA VAL A 97 0.37 -3.48 18.69
C VAL A 97 1.47 -2.44 18.78
N TYR A 98 2.01 -2.08 17.62
CA TYR A 98 2.89 -0.94 17.42
C TYR A 98 2.08 0.25 16.89
N LEU A 99 2.41 1.45 17.36
CA LEU A 99 1.84 2.73 16.93
C LEU A 99 2.98 3.63 16.43
N GLY A 100 3.00 3.93 15.14
CA GLY A 100 4.02 4.81 14.55
C GLY A 100 3.78 6.27 14.91
N SER A 101 4.85 7.03 15.15
CA SER A 101 4.77 8.46 15.50
C SER A 101 4.20 9.34 14.37
N GLU A 102 4.35 8.91 13.12
CA GLU A 102 3.83 9.58 11.91
C GLU A 102 2.41 9.12 11.52
N GLY A 103 1.76 8.33 12.37
CA GLY A 103 0.50 7.65 12.04
C GLY A 103 0.73 6.28 11.42
N GLY A 104 -0.22 5.37 11.62
CA GLY A 104 -0.11 3.96 11.25
C GLY A 104 0.17 3.06 12.45
N GLY A 105 0.09 1.75 12.22
CA GLY A 105 0.33 0.76 13.23
C GLY A 105 0.50 -0.62 12.62
N ARG A 106 0.85 -1.59 13.45
CA ARG A 106 0.78 -3.02 13.09
C ARG A 106 0.53 -3.85 14.33
N VAL A 107 0.02 -5.06 14.15
CA VAL A 107 -0.04 -6.02 15.26
C VAL A 107 1.30 -6.74 15.37
N LEU A 108 1.88 -6.75 16.57
CA LEU A 108 3.18 -7.39 16.84
C LEU A 108 3.03 -8.80 17.41
N ALA A 109 1.99 -9.03 18.21
CA ALA A 109 1.76 -10.32 18.84
C ALA A 109 0.28 -10.54 19.14
N SER A 110 -0.15 -11.81 19.08
CA SER A 110 -1.54 -12.19 19.32
C SER A 110 -1.98 -11.96 20.77
N ASP A 111 -1.02 -11.95 21.71
CA ASP A 111 -1.19 -11.58 23.12
C ASP A 111 0.15 -11.13 23.75
N ALA A 112 0.09 -10.73 25.02
CA ALA A 112 1.26 -10.27 25.76
C ALA A 112 2.32 -11.36 25.99
N LEU A 113 1.95 -12.63 26.07
CA LEU A 113 2.92 -13.71 26.27
C LEU A 113 3.75 -13.92 25.01
N GLN A 114 3.09 -13.92 23.84
CA GLN A 114 3.77 -13.96 22.55
C GLN A 114 4.65 -12.72 22.34
N PHE A 115 4.22 -11.54 22.78
CA PHE A 115 5.07 -10.35 22.72
C PHE A 115 6.33 -10.47 23.59
N LEU A 116 6.24 -11.04 24.80
CA LEU A 116 7.43 -11.29 25.61
C LEU A 116 8.39 -12.28 24.93
N ARG A 117 7.87 -13.28 24.20
CA ARG A 117 8.70 -14.16 23.37
C ARG A 117 9.36 -13.41 22.21
N LEU A 118 8.65 -12.46 21.59
CA LEU A 118 9.17 -11.61 20.54
C LEU A 118 10.32 -10.71 21.05
N LEU A 119 10.16 -10.11 22.23
CA LEU A 119 11.26 -9.40 22.91
C LEU A 119 12.44 -10.34 23.22
N GLY A 120 12.15 -11.61 23.53
CA GLY A 120 13.20 -12.61 23.75
C GLY A 120 14.11 -12.82 22.54
N VAL A 121 13.63 -12.53 21.32
CA VAL A 121 14.40 -12.68 20.08
C VAL A 121 15.56 -11.68 20.04
N GLY A 122 15.36 -10.44 20.51
CA GLY A 122 16.42 -9.42 20.54
C GLY A 122 16.42 -8.43 19.39
N TYR A 123 15.27 -8.09 18.81
CA TYR A 123 15.22 -7.05 17.78
C TYR A 123 15.58 -5.67 18.33
N GLY A 124 16.36 -4.91 17.55
CA GLY A 124 16.78 -3.55 17.91
C GLY A 124 15.61 -2.58 17.99
N GLU A 125 14.72 -2.59 16.99
CA GLU A 125 13.54 -1.72 16.90
C GLU A 125 12.36 -2.46 16.27
N PHE A 126 11.14 -2.13 16.69
CA PHE A 126 9.89 -2.68 16.15
C PHE A 126 9.29 -1.78 15.07
N ALA A 127 10.05 -1.43 14.04
CA ALA A 127 9.57 -0.49 13.01
C ALA A 127 8.44 -1.05 12.13
N LEU A 128 7.62 -0.14 11.56
CA LEU A 128 6.60 -0.45 10.53
C LEU A 128 7.19 -1.19 9.33
N TYR A 129 8.44 -0.87 8.98
CA TYR A 129 9.19 -1.48 7.88
C TYR A 129 10.26 -2.47 8.35
N GLY A 130 10.30 -2.78 9.65
CA GLY A 130 11.29 -3.67 10.24
C GLY A 130 11.08 -5.11 9.77
N ASN A 131 12.15 -5.74 9.28
CA ASN A 131 12.08 -7.11 8.80
C ASN A 131 12.26 -8.11 9.96
N LEU A 132 11.15 -8.50 10.59
CA LEU A 132 11.15 -9.46 11.70
C LEU A 132 11.16 -10.94 11.23
N ASP A 133 11.32 -11.17 9.92
CA ASP A 133 11.52 -12.51 9.37
C ASP A 133 13.01 -12.93 9.30
N GLU A 134 13.91 -11.97 9.51
CA GLU A 134 15.34 -12.21 9.64
C GLU A 134 15.76 -12.32 11.13
N PRO A 135 16.87 -13.01 11.43
CA PRO A 135 17.48 -12.94 12.75
C PRO A 135 17.83 -11.49 13.11
N PRO A 136 17.83 -11.14 14.41
CA PRO A 136 18.25 -9.81 14.84
C PRO A 136 19.70 -9.53 14.46
N GLU A 137 20.04 -8.25 14.29
CA GLU A 137 21.43 -7.80 14.12
C GLU A 137 22.27 -8.14 15.37
N GLU A 138 23.59 -8.27 15.22
CA GLU A 138 24.49 -8.78 16.28
C GLU A 138 24.53 -7.91 17.56
N ASP A 139 23.94 -6.71 17.54
CA ASP A 139 23.86 -5.76 18.65
C ASP A 139 22.52 -5.78 19.42
N GLY A 140 21.61 -6.70 19.06
CA GLY A 140 20.35 -6.93 19.76
C GLY A 140 20.51 -7.48 21.18
N GLU A 141 20.74 -6.62 22.17
CA GLU A 141 20.83 -7.04 23.57
C GLU A 141 19.45 -7.38 24.16
N VAL A 142 19.35 -8.50 24.90
CA VAL A 142 18.15 -8.91 25.64
C VAL A 142 18.48 -9.01 27.11
N ALA A 143 17.62 -8.43 27.96
CA ALA A 143 17.77 -8.51 29.40
C ALA A 143 17.77 -9.98 29.87
N PRO A 144 18.78 -10.43 30.63
CA PRO A 144 18.87 -11.82 31.09
C PRO A 144 17.68 -12.22 31.97
N GLU A 145 17.06 -11.27 32.66
CA GLU A 145 15.83 -11.45 33.43
C GLU A 145 14.66 -11.92 32.56
N LEU A 146 14.48 -11.34 31.38
CA LEU A 146 13.41 -11.72 30.45
C LEU A 146 13.62 -13.16 29.98
N LEU A 147 14.85 -13.51 29.57
CA LEU A 147 15.19 -14.86 29.13
C LEU A 147 15.00 -15.90 30.24
N ALA A 148 15.44 -15.58 31.47
CA ALA A 148 15.24 -16.43 32.63
C ALA A 148 13.75 -16.62 32.96
N TRP A 149 12.96 -15.55 32.86
CA TRP A 149 11.52 -15.61 33.07
C TRP A 149 10.83 -16.50 32.04
N LEU A 150 11.11 -16.31 30.75
CA LEU A 150 10.54 -17.10 29.66
C LEU A 150 10.87 -18.60 29.82
N ALA A 151 12.12 -18.91 30.16
CA ALA A 151 12.55 -20.28 30.44
C ALA A 151 11.79 -20.88 31.64
N ALA A 152 11.58 -20.11 32.70
CA ALA A 152 10.80 -20.55 33.87
C ALA A 152 9.31 -20.78 33.56
N GLN A 153 8.76 -20.08 32.56
CA GLN A 153 7.41 -20.34 32.03
C GLN A 153 7.36 -21.53 31.06
N GLY A 154 8.51 -22.19 30.77
CA GLY A 154 8.59 -23.29 29.81
C GLY A 154 8.44 -22.84 28.35
N LEU A 155 8.71 -21.56 28.06
CA LEU A 155 8.58 -20.98 26.72
C LEU A 155 9.94 -20.94 26.03
N SER A 156 9.98 -21.38 24.77
CA SER A 156 11.13 -21.19 23.91
C SER A 156 11.05 -19.84 23.19
N VAL A 157 12.20 -19.19 23.07
CA VAL A 157 12.40 -18.04 22.19
C VAL A 157 12.66 -18.56 20.77
N PRO A 158 11.89 -18.14 19.76
CA PRO A 158 12.15 -18.52 18.38
C PRO A 158 13.41 -17.82 17.83
N ALA A 159 13.95 -18.30 16.71
CA ALA A 159 15.10 -17.66 16.07
C ALA A 159 14.76 -16.33 15.41
N THR A 160 13.50 -16.14 14.99
CA THR A 160 12.96 -14.93 14.38
C THR A 160 11.55 -14.65 14.89
N GLY A 161 11.04 -13.44 14.67
CA GLY A 161 9.67 -13.03 15.01
C GLY A 161 8.60 -13.48 14.02
N GLU A 162 8.99 -14.10 12.89
CA GLU A 162 8.11 -14.39 11.76
C GLU A 162 6.82 -15.11 12.17
N ASP A 163 6.93 -16.20 12.93
CA ASP A 163 5.77 -17.00 13.33
C ASP A 163 4.84 -16.27 14.29
N ILE A 164 5.42 -15.48 15.23
CA ILE A 164 4.64 -14.69 16.20
C ILE A 164 3.84 -13.62 15.47
N LEU A 165 4.48 -12.91 14.53
CA LEU A 165 3.82 -11.89 13.74
C LEU A 165 2.79 -12.47 12.78
N ALA A 166 3.12 -13.55 12.07
CA ALA A 166 2.19 -14.20 11.15
C ALA A 166 0.92 -14.66 11.86
N GLU A 167 1.04 -15.26 13.05
CA GLU A 167 -0.12 -15.64 13.87
C GLU A 167 -0.94 -14.40 14.27
N ALA A 168 -0.27 -13.34 14.72
CA ALA A 168 -0.91 -12.11 15.16
C ALA A 168 -1.67 -11.41 14.03
N GLU A 169 -1.02 -11.20 12.88
CA GLU A 169 -1.61 -10.57 11.69
C GLU A 169 -2.74 -11.43 11.09
N GLN A 170 -2.61 -12.76 11.08
CA GLN A 170 -3.69 -13.65 10.65
C GLN A 170 -4.92 -13.53 11.56
N ARG A 171 -4.71 -13.41 12.87
CA ARG A 171 -5.78 -13.32 13.87
C ARG A 171 -6.41 -11.92 13.95
N TRP A 172 -5.61 -10.90 13.63
CA TRP A 172 -5.96 -9.48 13.78
C TRP A 172 -5.64 -8.70 12.49
N PRO A 173 -6.21 -9.07 11.32
CA PRO A 173 -5.78 -8.56 10.01
C PRO A 173 -6.15 -7.09 9.74
N ASP A 174 -6.84 -6.44 10.67
CA ASP A 174 -7.55 -5.18 10.45
C ASP A 174 -7.24 -4.14 11.53
N PHE A 175 -6.03 -4.18 12.09
CA PHE A 175 -5.60 -3.13 13.01
C PHE A 175 -5.35 -1.81 12.27
N ASP A 176 -4.72 -1.85 11.10
CA ASP A 176 -4.40 -0.67 10.30
C ASP A 176 -5.69 0.06 9.87
N GLY A 177 -6.70 -0.69 9.43
CA GLY A 177 -8.03 -0.14 9.12
C GLY A 177 -8.71 0.49 10.34
N TRP A 178 -8.47 -0.05 11.54
CA TRP A 178 -8.95 0.57 12.79
C TRP A 178 -8.20 1.87 13.12
N VAL A 179 -6.88 1.93 12.87
CA VAL A 179 -6.07 3.16 13.00
C VAL A 179 -6.55 4.23 12.02
N GLU A 180 -6.82 3.88 10.76
CA GLU A 180 -7.40 4.79 9.76
C GLU A 180 -8.77 5.32 10.21
N ASP A 181 -9.63 4.46 10.75
CA ASP A 181 -10.93 4.86 11.29
C ASP A 181 -10.76 5.81 12.49
N ALA A 182 -9.74 5.62 13.32
CA ALA A 182 -9.44 6.51 14.45
C ALA A 182 -8.99 7.89 13.96
N ILE A 183 -8.08 7.93 12.98
CA ILE A 183 -7.58 9.16 12.35
C ILE A 183 -8.72 9.91 11.64
N ALA A 184 -9.64 9.19 11.02
CA ALA A 184 -10.77 9.79 10.32
C ALA A 184 -11.98 10.11 11.21
N GLY A 185 -11.88 9.93 12.53
CA GLY A 185 -12.97 10.25 13.47
C GLY A 185 -14.15 9.27 13.46
N ARG A 186 -13.97 8.05 12.93
CA ARG A 186 -15.01 7.03 12.75
C ARG A 186 -15.05 5.96 13.86
N VAL A 187 -14.08 5.95 14.78
CA VAL A 187 -14.09 5.04 15.94
C VAL A 187 -15.12 5.50 16.97
N VAL A 188 -16.06 4.62 17.32
CA VAL A 188 -17.09 4.84 18.36
C VAL A 188 -16.85 3.89 19.53
N THR A 189 -17.06 4.37 20.76
CA THR A 189 -16.97 3.56 22.00
C THR A 189 -18.03 2.44 21.99
N PRO A 190 -17.72 1.19 22.39
CA PRO A 190 -18.49 0.04 21.95
C PRO A 190 -19.84 -0.17 22.68
N VAL A 191 -20.86 -0.48 21.90
CA VAL A 191 -22.00 -1.34 22.26
C VAL A 191 -21.70 -2.73 21.68
N PRO A 192 -21.92 -3.85 22.39
CA PRO A 192 -21.54 -5.17 21.89
C PRO A 192 -22.47 -5.61 20.74
N ALA A 193 -21.90 -5.99 19.60
CA ALA A 193 -22.61 -6.60 18.48
C ALA A 193 -22.16 -8.05 18.27
N GLY A 194 -23.12 -8.93 17.96
CA GLY A 194 -23.00 -10.38 17.90
C GLY A 194 -22.23 -10.94 16.70
N PRO A 195 -22.14 -12.28 16.59
CA PRO A 195 -21.26 -12.95 15.64
C PRO A 195 -21.74 -12.82 14.19
N SER A 196 -20.80 -12.51 13.29
CA SER A 196 -20.99 -12.58 11.83
C SER A 196 -20.62 -13.99 11.32
N PRO A 197 -21.34 -14.55 10.33
CA PRO A 197 -21.21 -15.96 9.96
C PRO A 197 -20.01 -16.23 9.04
N ALA A 198 -19.39 -17.40 9.24
CA ALA A 198 -18.31 -17.93 8.43
C ALA A 198 -18.76 -18.25 6.99
N ALA A 199 -17.91 -17.92 6.02
CA ALA A 199 -18.08 -18.28 4.63
C ALA A 199 -17.77 -19.78 4.40
N ALA A 200 -18.62 -20.44 3.62
CA ALA A 200 -18.49 -21.85 3.23
C ALA A 200 -17.44 -22.05 2.13
N PRO A 201 -16.82 -23.25 2.02
CA PRO A 201 -15.84 -23.54 0.99
C PRO A 201 -16.54 -23.87 -0.34
N VAL A 202 -16.02 -23.33 -1.45
CA VAL A 202 -16.40 -23.77 -2.80
C VAL A 202 -15.21 -24.51 -3.40
N ALA A 203 -15.45 -25.75 -3.82
CA ALA A 203 -14.46 -26.64 -4.43
C ALA A 203 -14.42 -26.49 -5.97
N ALA A 204 -13.18 -26.43 -6.48
CA ALA A 204 -12.63 -26.94 -7.74
C ALA A 204 -13.28 -26.60 -9.09
N ALA A 205 -12.49 -25.97 -9.98
CA ALA A 205 -11.87 -26.65 -11.14
C ALA A 205 -10.93 -25.70 -11.92
N ALA A 206 -9.68 -26.11 -12.15
CA ALA A 206 -8.96 -25.84 -13.39
C ALA A 206 -7.86 -26.89 -13.59
N GLY A 207 -8.16 -27.92 -14.38
CA GLY A 207 -7.15 -28.83 -14.91
C GLY A 207 -6.27 -28.06 -15.90
N GLY A 208 -4.96 -28.08 -15.64
CA GLY A 208 -3.93 -27.39 -16.43
C GLY A 208 -2.58 -27.63 -15.76
N ASN A 209 -1.48 -27.50 -16.52
CA ASN A 209 -0.14 -27.56 -15.92
C ASN A 209 0.12 -26.29 -15.07
N LEU A 210 1.17 -26.31 -14.24
CA LEU A 210 1.48 -25.18 -13.36
C LEU A 210 1.84 -23.88 -14.10
N TRP A 211 2.25 -23.97 -15.37
CA TRP A 211 2.49 -22.79 -16.21
C TRP A 211 1.18 -22.10 -16.59
N ASP A 212 0.20 -22.84 -17.09
CA ASP A 212 -1.10 -22.25 -17.47
C ASP A 212 -1.82 -21.65 -16.26
N GLN A 213 -1.75 -22.33 -15.12
CA GLN A 213 -2.29 -21.82 -13.85
C GLN A 213 -1.59 -20.54 -13.40
N MET A 214 -0.25 -20.48 -13.52
CA MET A 214 0.54 -19.28 -13.21
C MET A 214 0.06 -18.08 -14.05
N LEU A 215 -0.03 -18.25 -15.37
CA LEU A 215 -0.48 -17.19 -16.26
C LEU A 215 -1.89 -16.71 -15.91
N ALA A 216 -2.77 -17.66 -15.55
CA ALA A 216 -4.13 -17.36 -15.14
C ALA A 216 -4.22 -16.66 -13.77
N CYS A 217 -3.17 -16.66 -12.94
CA CYS A 217 -3.15 -15.93 -11.67
C CYS A 217 -2.97 -14.41 -11.86
N ILE A 218 -2.32 -13.97 -12.95
CA ILE A 218 -2.10 -12.54 -13.20
C ILE A 218 -3.44 -11.81 -13.36
N GLY A 219 -3.60 -10.69 -12.64
CA GLY A 219 -4.83 -9.91 -12.60
C GLY A 219 -5.94 -10.50 -11.71
N ARG A 220 -5.71 -11.62 -11.02
CA ARG A 220 -6.65 -12.16 -10.03
C ARG A 220 -6.37 -11.62 -8.64
N ARG A 221 -7.39 -11.66 -7.80
CA ARG A 221 -7.23 -11.30 -6.39
C ARG A 221 -6.37 -12.33 -5.66
N ILE A 222 -5.65 -11.86 -4.64
CA ILE A 222 -4.81 -12.73 -3.80
C ILE A 222 -5.60 -13.83 -3.05
N ASP A 223 -6.90 -13.63 -2.85
CA ASP A 223 -7.83 -14.58 -2.20
C ASP A 223 -8.62 -15.44 -3.20
N ASP A 224 -8.34 -15.32 -4.52
CA ASP A 224 -8.94 -16.18 -5.53
C ASP A 224 -8.49 -17.64 -5.30
N PRO A 225 -9.41 -18.62 -5.30
CA PRO A 225 -9.07 -20.03 -5.07
C PRO A 225 -7.96 -20.56 -5.99
N LEU A 226 -7.88 -20.10 -7.24
CA LEU A 226 -6.82 -20.49 -8.16
C LEU A 226 -5.45 -19.96 -7.71
N VAL A 227 -5.40 -18.72 -7.23
CA VAL A 227 -4.16 -18.10 -6.73
C VAL A 227 -3.69 -18.84 -5.48
N LEU A 228 -4.58 -19.09 -4.52
CA LEU A 228 -4.24 -19.84 -3.30
C LEU A 228 -3.76 -21.26 -3.62
N GLN A 229 -4.42 -21.95 -4.55
CA GLN A 229 -4.02 -23.28 -4.99
C GLN A 229 -2.63 -23.26 -5.64
N TRP A 230 -2.37 -22.30 -6.52
CA TRP A 230 -1.11 -22.19 -7.23
C TRP A 230 0.04 -21.85 -6.27
N LEU A 231 -0.15 -20.89 -5.36
CA LEU A 231 0.83 -20.54 -4.32
C LEU A 231 1.21 -21.77 -3.48
N ALA A 232 0.22 -22.54 -3.03
CA ALA A 232 0.45 -23.78 -2.29
C ALA A 232 1.23 -24.81 -3.12
N ALA A 233 0.92 -24.96 -4.41
CA ALA A 233 1.58 -25.91 -5.30
C ALA A 233 3.06 -25.58 -5.56
N VAL A 234 3.43 -24.28 -5.53
CA VAL A 234 4.83 -23.85 -5.67
C VAL A 234 5.57 -23.71 -4.35
N GLY A 235 4.90 -23.99 -3.22
CA GLY A 235 5.48 -23.87 -1.87
C GLY A 235 5.60 -22.43 -1.37
N ALA A 236 4.81 -21.50 -1.93
CA ALA A 236 4.70 -20.13 -1.46
C ALA A 236 3.66 -19.99 -0.35
N LYS A 237 3.91 -19.06 0.58
CA LYS A 237 2.90 -18.63 1.56
C LYS A 237 1.81 -17.80 0.85
N PRO A 238 0.57 -17.76 1.37
CA PRO A 238 -0.44 -16.83 0.89
C PRO A 238 0.07 -15.38 0.95
N LEU A 239 -0.27 -14.59 -0.08
CA LEU A 239 -0.01 -13.14 -0.08
C LEU A 239 -0.89 -12.44 0.95
N LYS A 240 -0.36 -11.38 1.55
CA LYS A 240 -1.12 -10.49 2.44
C LYS A 240 -1.76 -9.36 1.61
N PRO A 241 -2.89 -8.77 2.04
CA PRO A 241 -3.42 -7.59 1.38
C PRO A 241 -2.41 -6.43 1.44
N ALA A 242 -2.23 -5.73 0.32
CA ALA A 242 -1.53 -4.45 0.27
C ALA A 242 -2.37 -3.35 0.95
N THR A 243 -1.73 -2.28 1.41
CA THR A 243 -2.35 -1.17 2.14
C THR A 243 -1.96 0.17 1.49
N PRO A 244 -2.56 1.31 1.89
CA PRO A 244 -2.15 2.62 1.36
C PRO A 244 -0.70 2.98 1.71
N HIS A 245 -0.18 2.40 2.79
CA HIS A 245 1.20 2.58 3.24
C HIS A 245 2.17 1.62 2.56
N ASN A 246 1.68 0.50 2.04
CA ASN A 246 2.46 -0.45 1.25
C ASN A 246 1.60 -0.93 0.08
N ASP A 247 1.66 -0.19 -1.01
CA ASP A 247 0.79 -0.35 -2.18
C ASP A 247 1.01 -1.68 -2.92
N SER A 248 2.06 -2.40 -2.55
CA SER A 248 2.44 -3.72 -3.03
C SER A 248 2.76 -4.70 -1.91
N THR A 249 2.70 -5.98 -2.22
CA THR A 249 3.11 -7.08 -1.34
C THR A 249 3.73 -8.18 -2.19
N TYR A 250 4.60 -9.00 -1.61
CA TYR A 250 5.21 -10.09 -2.34
C TYR A 250 5.51 -11.28 -1.44
N VAL A 251 5.71 -12.43 -2.08
CA VAL A 251 6.25 -13.65 -1.45
C VAL A 251 7.35 -14.23 -2.34
N SER A 252 8.39 -14.80 -1.72
CA SER A 252 9.48 -15.47 -2.42
C SER A 252 9.66 -16.89 -1.90
N VAL A 253 9.79 -17.85 -2.81
CA VAL A 253 10.02 -19.26 -2.48
C VAL A 253 11.52 -19.56 -2.54
N ARG A 254 12.19 -19.57 -1.38
CA ARG A 254 13.66 -19.76 -1.29
C ARG A 254 14.19 -20.99 -2.05
N ALA A 255 13.44 -22.10 -2.03
CA ALA A 255 13.82 -23.34 -2.71
C ALA A 255 13.93 -23.17 -4.23
N THR A 256 12.95 -22.52 -4.87
CA THR A 256 12.85 -22.41 -6.34
C THR A 256 13.29 -21.04 -6.86
N GLY A 257 13.29 -20.02 -6.01
CA GLY A 257 13.48 -18.61 -6.35
C GLY A 257 12.27 -17.96 -7.03
N ILE A 258 11.10 -18.60 -7.01
CA ILE A 258 9.87 -18.00 -7.55
C ILE A 258 9.46 -16.82 -6.68
N GLU A 259 9.15 -15.70 -7.29
CA GLU A 259 8.60 -14.51 -6.62
C GLU A 259 7.22 -14.21 -7.16
N VAL A 260 6.30 -13.83 -6.28
CA VAL A 260 4.95 -13.39 -6.64
C VAL A 260 4.72 -12.04 -6.01
N SER A 261 4.30 -11.05 -6.79
CA SER A 261 3.98 -9.71 -6.32
C SER A 261 2.51 -9.38 -6.62
N ALA A 262 1.91 -8.59 -5.75
CA ALA A 262 0.53 -8.16 -5.87
C ALA A 262 0.39 -6.70 -5.39
N GLU A 263 -0.54 -5.95 -5.97
CA GLU A 263 -0.75 -4.51 -5.71
C GLU A 263 -2.23 -4.22 -5.44
N MET A 264 -2.52 -3.22 -4.59
CA MET A 264 -3.90 -2.76 -4.35
C MET A 264 -4.42 -1.79 -5.43
N ALA A 265 -3.50 -1.12 -6.12
CA ALA A 265 -3.79 -0.09 -7.11
C ALA A 265 -2.88 -0.24 -8.34
N PRO A 266 -2.88 -1.39 -9.02
CA PRO A 266 -2.03 -1.54 -10.20
C PRO A 266 -2.40 -0.48 -11.23
N LYS A 267 -1.37 0.10 -11.85
CA LYS A 267 -1.51 1.09 -12.93
C LYS A 267 -1.94 0.39 -14.22
N HIS A 268 -3.15 -0.15 -14.18
CA HIS A 268 -3.83 -0.85 -15.25
C HIS A 268 -5.33 -0.60 -15.08
N ARG A 269 -5.96 -0.11 -16.15
CA ARG A 269 -7.33 0.42 -16.11
C ARG A 269 -8.37 -0.53 -15.55
N GLY A 270 -8.26 -1.83 -15.85
CA GLY A 270 -9.21 -2.85 -15.40
C GLY A 270 -9.35 -2.96 -13.87
N PHE A 271 -8.38 -2.45 -13.12
CA PHE A 271 -8.29 -2.55 -11.67
C PHE A 271 -8.40 -1.21 -10.94
N TRP A 272 -8.38 -0.09 -11.69
CA TRP A 272 -8.56 1.24 -11.14
C TRP A 272 -10.06 1.59 -10.97
N PRO A 273 -10.43 2.44 -10.00
CA PRO A 273 -9.64 2.88 -8.84
C PRO A 273 -9.47 1.75 -7.81
N PRO A 274 -8.56 1.90 -6.82
CA PRO A 274 -8.44 0.95 -5.72
C PRO A 274 -9.76 0.80 -4.96
N ARG A 275 -10.04 -0.41 -4.47
CA ARG A 275 -11.34 -0.78 -3.85
C ARG A 275 -11.12 -1.50 -2.53
N LYS A 276 -12.06 -1.38 -1.59
CA LYS A 276 -12.10 -2.16 -0.34
C LYS A 276 -13.26 -3.17 -0.35
N ASP A 277 -13.06 -4.32 0.30
CA ASP A 277 -14.13 -5.21 0.78
C ASP A 277 -14.13 -5.20 2.31
N GLY A 278 -15.11 -4.50 2.90
CA GLY A 278 -15.03 -4.17 4.32
C GLY A 278 -13.84 -3.26 4.58
N ARG A 279 -12.91 -3.68 5.44
CA ARG A 279 -11.69 -2.92 5.75
C ARG A 279 -10.45 -3.35 4.94
N ILE A 280 -10.56 -4.42 4.16
CA ILE A 280 -9.42 -4.99 3.41
C ILE A 280 -9.40 -4.42 1.99
N TRP A 281 -8.23 -3.96 1.53
CA TRP A 281 -8.04 -3.56 0.14
C TRP A 281 -8.06 -4.77 -0.80
N ARG A 282 -8.70 -4.60 -1.95
CA ARG A 282 -8.64 -5.59 -3.02
C ARG A 282 -7.24 -5.55 -3.63
N THR A 283 -6.44 -6.58 -3.34
CA THR A 283 -5.08 -6.74 -3.85
C THR A 283 -5.07 -7.77 -4.97
N TYR A 284 -4.42 -7.44 -6.09
CA TYR A 284 -4.37 -8.26 -7.30
C TYR A 284 -2.94 -8.71 -7.58
N VAL A 285 -2.76 -9.97 -7.96
CA VAL A 285 -1.46 -10.49 -8.41
C VAL A 285 -1.06 -9.75 -9.69
N THR A 286 0.00 -8.95 -9.63
CA THR A 286 0.50 -8.16 -10.75
C THR A 286 1.69 -8.81 -11.43
N ARG A 287 2.41 -9.69 -10.73
CA ARG A 287 3.67 -10.23 -11.23
C ARG A 287 3.98 -11.61 -10.66
N ILE A 288 4.51 -12.48 -11.50
CA ILE A 288 5.13 -13.74 -11.10
C ILE A 288 6.46 -13.89 -11.84
N ILE A 289 7.55 -13.99 -11.09
CA ILE A 289 8.89 -14.22 -11.62
C ILE A 289 9.26 -15.69 -11.43
N VAL A 290 9.61 -16.35 -12.53
CA VAL A 290 10.08 -17.73 -12.56
C VAL A 290 11.53 -17.75 -13.03
N PRO A 291 12.51 -18.00 -12.13
CA PRO A 291 13.89 -18.19 -12.53
C PRO A 291 14.11 -19.57 -13.14
N VAL A 292 15.20 -19.73 -13.89
CA VAL A 292 15.62 -21.03 -14.46
C VAL A 292 15.79 -22.13 -13.40
N LYS A 293 16.07 -21.76 -12.15
CA LYS A 293 16.13 -22.67 -11.01
C LYS A 293 14.80 -23.41 -10.77
N ALA A 294 13.67 -22.82 -11.16
CA ALA A 294 12.34 -23.40 -11.07
C ALA A 294 11.94 -24.26 -12.30
N ALA A 295 12.85 -24.49 -13.26
CA ALA A 295 12.56 -25.19 -14.51
C ALA A 295 11.99 -26.61 -14.33
N GLY A 296 12.36 -27.31 -13.26
CA GLY A 296 11.84 -28.64 -12.95
C GLY A 296 10.43 -28.65 -12.36
N LEU A 297 9.95 -27.49 -11.87
CA LEU A 297 8.63 -27.33 -11.27
C LEU A 297 7.64 -26.68 -12.24
N ILE A 298 8.08 -25.64 -12.96
CA ILE A 298 7.27 -24.91 -13.93
C ILE A 298 7.69 -25.33 -15.34
N PRO A 299 6.98 -26.26 -15.98
CA PRO A 299 7.29 -26.68 -17.34
C PRO A 299 6.95 -25.55 -18.31
N LEU A 300 7.88 -25.21 -19.21
CA LEU A 300 7.58 -24.27 -20.29
C LEU A 300 6.64 -24.93 -21.31
N PRO A 301 5.77 -24.14 -21.98
CA PRO A 301 4.89 -24.67 -23.02
C PRO A 301 5.71 -25.10 -24.24
N ASP A 302 5.08 -25.89 -25.11
CA ASP A 302 5.70 -26.37 -26.34
C ASP A 302 6.26 -25.21 -27.17
N GLY A 303 7.51 -25.38 -27.63
CA GLY A 303 8.23 -24.36 -28.41
C GLY A 303 9.07 -23.39 -27.58
N LEU A 304 8.95 -23.38 -26.24
CA LEU A 304 9.84 -22.63 -25.35
C LEU A 304 10.81 -23.58 -24.62
N SER A 305 12.03 -23.10 -24.38
CA SER A 305 13.06 -23.88 -23.70
C SER A 305 13.95 -22.97 -22.86
N TRP A 306 14.22 -23.34 -21.62
CA TRP A 306 15.17 -22.62 -20.76
C TRP A 306 16.57 -22.52 -21.39
N ALA A 307 16.95 -23.48 -22.24
CA ALA A 307 18.22 -23.48 -22.95
C ALA A 307 18.27 -22.53 -24.16
N HIS A 308 17.10 -22.06 -24.64
CA HIS A 308 16.97 -21.28 -25.87
C HIS A 308 16.16 -19.99 -25.63
N PHE A 309 16.84 -18.86 -25.65
CA PHE A 309 16.27 -17.53 -25.54
C PHE A 309 15.52 -17.18 -26.85
N PRO A 310 14.27 -16.74 -26.77
CA PRO A 310 13.42 -16.52 -27.96
C PRO A 310 13.79 -15.28 -28.80
N GLY A 311 14.60 -14.36 -28.28
CA GLY A 311 15.03 -13.16 -29.01
C GLY A 311 16.33 -13.31 -29.81
N THR A 312 16.70 -12.28 -30.58
CA THR A 312 17.88 -12.29 -31.46
C THR A 312 19.20 -12.15 -30.69
N VAL A 313 20.28 -12.78 -31.17
CA VAL A 313 21.60 -12.77 -30.50
C VAL A 313 22.15 -11.35 -30.30
N ASP A 314 21.90 -10.46 -31.27
CA ASP A 314 22.32 -9.04 -31.25
C ASP A 314 21.34 -8.10 -30.50
N GLY A 315 20.27 -8.65 -29.93
CA GLY A 315 19.22 -7.89 -29.24
C GLY A 315 19.54 -7.55 -27.78
N HIS A 316 18.67 -6.74 -27.18
CA HIS A 316 18.67 -6.42 -25.75
C HIS A 316 18.65 -7.69 -24.88
N GLY A 317 19.21 -7.63 -23.66
CA GLY A 317 19.27 -8.75 -22.71
C GLY A 317 17.91 -9.26 -22.20
N PHE A 318 16.81 -8.71 -22.70
CA PHE A 318 15.46 -9.13 -22.42
C PHE A 318 14.58 -9.00 -23.67
N MET A 319 13.46 -9.72 -23.70
CA MET A 319 12.44 -9.68 -24.75
C MET A 319 11.06 -9.69 -24.09
N ASP A 320 10.25 -8.68 -24.37
CA ASP A 320 8.85 -8.65 -23.96
C ASP A 320 7.96 -9.26 -25.05
N GLN A 321 6.92 -9.98 -24.63
CA GLN A 321 5.90 -10.58 -25.48
C GLN A 321 4.53 -10.33 -24.86
N ALA A 322 3.72 -9.50 -25.53
CA ALA A 322 2.32 -9.35 -25.17
C ALA A 322 1.55 -10.65 -25.45
N VAL A 323 0.79 -11.12 -24.47
CA VAL A 323 -0.05 -12.32 -24.58
C VAL A 323 -1.54 -11.94 -24.63
N SER A 324 -1.93 -10.95 -23.82
CA SER A 324 -3.27 -10.36 -23.80
C SER A 324 -3.23 -8.98 -23.14
N ASP A 325 -4.35 -8.27 -23.09
CA ASP A 325 -4.46 -6.97 -22.41
C ASP A 325 -4.07 -7.05 -20.93
N THR A 326 -4.24 -8.21 -20.28
CA THR A 326 -3.91 -8.41 -18.86
C THR A 326 -2.66 -9.24 -18.62
N LEU A 327 -1.91 -9.60 -19.67
CA LEU A 327 -0.75 -10.49 -19.53
C LEU A 327 0.35 -10.17 -20.55
N GLU A 328 1.54 -9.88 -20.03
CA GLU A 328 2.79 -9.77 -20.76
C GLU A 328 3.82 -10.74 -20.18
N LEU A 329 4.64 -11.33 -21.03
CA LEU A 329 5.79 -12.14 -20.65
C LEU A 329 7.08 -11.40 -20.99
N ALA A 330 7.94 -11.19 -20.01
CA ALA A 330 9.29 -10.70 -20.23
C ALA A 330 10.29 -11.85 -20.00
N PHE A 331 11.04 -12.18 -21.04
CA PHE A 331 12.11 -13.18 -21.00
C PHE A 331 13.43 -12.45 -20.76
N LEU A 332 14.19 -12.84 -19.74
CA LEU A 332 15.51 -12.29 -19.49
C LEU A 332 16.58 -13.32 -19.82
N ARG A 333 17.64 -12.86 -20.49
CA ARG A 333 18.76 -13.68 -20.94
C ARG A 333 19.78 -13.88 -19.83
N ALA A 334 20.47 -15.02 -19.83
CA ALA A 334 21.68 -15.22 -19.03
C ALA A 334 22.89 -14.51 -19.68
N ASP A 335 23.73 -13.86 -18.87
CA ASP A 335 24.69 -12.81 -19.28
C ASP A 335 25.74 -13.17 -20.35
N LYS A 336 25.82 -14.42 -20.82
CA LYS A 336 26.77 -14.87 -21.88
C LYS A 336 26.26 -16.03 -22.76
N GLY A 337 24.96 -16.33 -22.76
CA GLY A 337 24.42 -17.51 -23.46
C GLY A 337 23.12 -17.24 -24.21
N GLY A 338 22.76 -18.16 -25.11
CA GLY A 338 21.46 -18.16 -25.77
C GLY A 338 20.35 -18.76 -24.89
N SER A 339 20.42 -18.66 -23.56
CA SER A 339 19.49 -19.29 -22.61
C SER A 339 18.68 -18.26 -21.82
N ILE A 340 17.53 -18.69 -21.29
CA ILE A 340 16.65 -17.89 -20.44
C ILE A 340 17.13 -18.00 -18.99
N ALA A 341 17.37 -16.88 -18.34
CA ALA A 341 17.71 -16.81 -16.92
C ALA A 341 16.47 -16.75 -16.03
N ARG A 342 15.45 -15.98 -16.45
CA ARG A 342 14.15 -15.88 -15.79
C ARG A 342 13.07 -15.44 -16.77
N ILE A 343 11.83 -15.78 -16.43
CA ILE A 343 10.62 -15.30 -17.10
C ILE A 343 9.83 -14.49 -16.07
N ASP A 344 9.31 -13.37 -16.50
CA ASP A 344 8.47 -12.47 -15.72
C ASP A 344 7.09 -12.41 -16.39
N ALA A 345 6.11 -13.07 -15.79
CA ALA A 345 4.72 -12.97 -16.18
C ALA A 345 4.09 -11.81 -15.40
N ARG A 346 3.64 -10.77 -16.09
CA ARG A 346 3.19 -9.55 -15.43
C ARG A 346 1.95 -8.96 -16.08
N LEU A 347 1.20 -8.24 -15.26
CA LEU A 347 0.14 -7.36 -15.70
C LEU A 347 0.78 -6.17 -16.43
N PRO A 348 0.41 -5.89 -17.69
CA PRO A 348 0.91 -4.72 -18.40
C PRO A 348 0.63 -3.46 -17.59
N THR A 349 1.67 -2.68 -17.32
CA THR A 349 1.51 -1.42 -16.59
C THR A 349 1.34 -0.30 -17.61
N GLU A 350 0.18 0.33 -17.62
CA GLU A 350 -0.05 1.57 -18.35
C GLU A 350 0.74 2.68 -17.63
N ARG A 351 1.66 3.34 -18.33
CA ARG A 351 2.51 4.41 -17.75
C ARG A 351 2.20 5.80 -18.32
N ASP A 352 1.29 5.84 -19.29
CA ASP A 352 0.95 7.05 -20.02
C ASP A 352 -0.42 7.54 -19.54
N PHE A 353 -0.41 8.33 -18.47
CA PHE A 353 -1.62 8.88 -17.87
C PHE A 353 -1.35 10.16 -17.09
N MET A 354 -2.42 10.88 -16.77
CA MET A 354 -2.49 11.93 -15.77
C MET A 354 -3.23 11.38 -14.55
N GLU A 355 -2.64 11.43 -13.37
CA GLU A 355 -3.21 10.90 -12.12
C GLU A 355 -3.35 12.02 -11.08
N ALA A 356 -4.51 12.07 -10.43
CA ALA A 356 -4.75 12.87 -9.24
C ALA A 356 -4.79 11.98 -8.00
N SER A 357 -3.90 12.22 -7.04
CA SER A 357 -3.87 11.47 -5.78
C SER A 357 -4.89 12.02 -4.79
N ALA A 358 -5.72 11.13 -4.26
CA ALA A 358 -6.73 11.45 -3.26
C ALA A 358 -6.11 11.93 -1.93
N ASP A 359 -4.90 11.50 -1.59
CA ASP A 359 -4.24 11.88 -0.33
C ASP A 359 -3.73 13.33 -0.40
N TYR A 360 -3.21 13.75 -1.56
CA TYR A 360 -2.81 15.14 -1.77
C TYR A 360 -4.01 16.09 -1.74
N GLU A 361 -5.22 15.67 -2.09
CA GLU A 361 -6.41 16.52 -1.99
C GLU A 361 -6.74 16.93 -0.54
N GLN A 362 -6.40 16.08 0.45
CA GLN A 362 -6.67 16.37 1.85
C GLN A 362 -5.86 17.56 2.35
N THR A 363 -4.65 17.74 1.82
CA THR A 363 -3.72 18.81 2.22
C THR A 363 -3.63 19.95 1.20
N LYS A 364 -3.88 19.66 -0.09
CA LYS A 364 -3.80 20.59 -1.22
C LYS A 364 -4.93 20.29 -2.23
N PRO A 365 -6.19 20.65 -1.94
CA PRO A 365 -7.36 20.26 -2.74
C PRO A 365 -7.37 20.77 -4.20
N LEU A 366 -6.57 21.79 -4.51
CA LEU A 366 -6.48 22.39 -5.85
C LEU A 366 -5.22 21.98 -6.62
N VAL A 367 -4.41 21.04 -6.11
CA VAL A 367 -3.09 20.71 -6.67
C VAL A 367 -3.15 20.24 -8.14
N TYR A 368 -4.25 19.60 -8.54
CA TYR A 368 -4.47 19.06 -9.89
C TYR A 368 -5.40 19.92 -10.76
N VAL A 369 -5.72 21.15 -10.35
CA VAL A 369 -6.72 21.98 -11.06
C VAL A 369 -6.29 22.33 -12.48
N GLU A 370 -5.00 22.61 -12.70
CA GLU A 370 -4.52 22.91 -14.04
C GLU A 370 -4.62 21.66 -14.93
N ASP A 371 -4.23 20.50 -14.44
CA ASP A 371 -4.38 19.23 -15.15
C ASP A 371 -5.84 18.96 -15.54
N ALA A 372 -6.77 19.26 -14.61
CA ALA A 372 -8.21 19.22 -14.89
C ALA A 372 -8.66 20.24 -15.95
N PHE A 373 -8.04 21.42 -16.06
CA PHE A 373 -8.30 22.35 -17.16
C PHE A 373 -7.93 21.75 -18.52
N PHE A 374 -6.80 21.06 -18.62
CA PHE A 374 -6.40 20.41 -19.86
C PHE A 374 -7.39 19.30 -20.27
N VAL A 375 -7.76 18.42 -19.33
CA VAL A 375 -8.76 17.36 -19.57
C VAL A 375 -10.12 17.93 -19.97
N THR A 376 -10.57 18.98 -19.28
CA THR A 376 -11.84 19.67 -19.59
C THR A 376 -11.80 20.27 -20.98
N TRP A 377 -10.67 20.85 -21.39
CA TRP A 377 -10.51 21.35 -22.75
C TRP A 377 -10.62 20.22 -23.78
N CYS A 378 -9.93 19.09 -23.56
CA CYS A 378 -10.04 17.90 -24.42
C CYS A 378 -11.50 17.41 -24.52
N ALA A 379 -12.22 17.33 -23.40
CA ALA A 379 -13.63 16.92 -23.38
C ALA A 379 -14.53 17.86 -24.20
N LEU A 380 -14.35 19.18 -24.06
CA LEU A 380 -15.15 20.18 -24.77
C LEU A 380 -14.83 20.22 -26.28
N GLN A 381 -13.62 19.84 -26.69
CA GLN A 381 -13.23 19.76 -28.11
C GLN A 381 -13.50 18.39 -28.75
N GLY A 382 -14.08 17.44 -28.03
CA GLY A 382 -14.34 16.09 -28.55
C GLY A 382 -13.07 15.27 -28.77
N LEU A 383 -12.03 15.53 -27.98
CA LEU A 383 -10.77 14.79 -28.03
C LEU A 383 -10.70 13.65 -27.02
N LEU A 384 -11.74 13.44 -26.21
CA LEU A 384 -11.91 12.24 -25.42
C LEU A 384 -12.69 11.18 -26.22
N ASP A 385 -12.43 9.91 -25.95
CA ASP A 385 -13.13 8.78 -26.58
C ASP A 385 -14.64 8.86 -26.29
N PRO A 386 -15.48 9.06 -27.33
CA PRO A 386 -16.91 9.21 -27.15
C PRO A 386 -17.62 7.95 -26.65
N ALA A 387 -17.00 6.76 -26.78
CA ALA A 387 -17.54 5.53 -26.21
C ALA A 387 -17.46 5.52 -24.67
N ARG A 388 -16.45 6.20 -24.12
CA ARG A 388 -16.21 6.31 -22.67
C ARG A 388 -16.81 7.58 -22.08
N TYR A 389 -16.76 8.67 -22.84
CA TYR A 389 -17.22 10.00 -22.43
C TYR A 389 -18.35 10.49 -23.35
N PRO A 390 -19.54 9.84 -23.28
CA PRO A 390 -20.65 10.19 -24.16
C PRO A 390 -21.19 11.60 -23.87
N ALA A 391 -21.95 12.12 -24.81
CA ALA A 391 -22.32 13.53 -24.81
C ALA A 391 -23.23 13.94 -23.63
N ASP A 392 -24.06 13.03 -23.16
CA ASP A 392 -24.93 13.17 -21.98
C ASP A 392 -24.10 13.22 -20.69
N LEU A 393 -23.08 12.36 -20.55
CA LEU A 393 -22.14 12.41 -19.43
C LEU A 393 -21.44 13.76 -19.36
N LEU A 394 -20.99 14.30 -20.50
CA LEU A 394 -20.28 15.58 -20.58
C LEU A 394 -21.18 16.83 -20.52
N ALA A 395 -22.50 16.67 -20.45
CA ALA A 395 -23.45 17.78 -20.50
C ALA A 395 -23.22 18.85 -19.40
N PRO A 396 -22.92 18.50 -18.13
CA PRO A 396 -22.67 19.49 -17.08
C PRO A 396 -21.49 20.42 -17.36
N TRP A 397 -20.43 19.93 -18.00
CA TRP A 397 -19.25 20.74 -18.36
C TRP A 397 -19.49 21.59 -19.59
N ARG A 398 -20.27 21.09 -20.56
CA ARG A 398 -20.73 21.92 -21.70
C ARG A 398 -21.63 23.07 -21.25
N ALA A 399 -22.50 22.80 -20.27
CA ALA A 399 -23.36 23.81 -19.64
C ALA A 399 -22.63 24.67 -18.60
N ARG A 400 -21.36 24.35 -18.29
CA ARG A 400 -20.55 25.01 -17.26
C ARG A 400 -21.17 24.99 -15.85
N SER A 401 -22.02 23.99 -15.56
CA SER A 401 -22.66 23.81 -14.26
C SER A 401 -21.82 22.95 -13.29
N ALA A 402 -20.85 22.20 -13.81
CA ALA A 402 -19.81 21.51 -13.03
C ALA A 402 -18.45 22.18 -13.28
N THR A 403 -17.53 22.08 -12.34
CA THR A 403 -16.18 22.66 -12.44
C THR A 403 -15.22 21.72 -13.19
N PRO A 404 -14.12 22.24 -13.76
CA PRO A 404 -13.09 21.40 -14.37
C PRO A 404 -12.55 20.29 -13.45
N LEU A 405 -12.24 20.60 -12.18
CA LEU A 405 -11.72 19.59 -11.24
C LEU A 405 -12.73 18.46 -10.99
N GLN A 406 -14.03 18.76 -10.98
CA GLN A 406 -15.08 17.75 -10.89
C GLN A 406 -15.08 16.76 -12.07
N LEU A 407 -14.59 17.14 -13.26
CA LEU A 407 -14.44 16.21 -14.38
C LEU A 407 -13.36 15.17 -14.08
N LEU A 408 -12.18 15.65 -13.67
CA LEU A 408 -11.02 14.82 -13.38
C LEU A 408 -11.31 13.87 -12.20
N HIS A 409 -11.89 14.37 -11.12
CA HIS A 409 -12.15 13.56 -9.92
C HIS A 409 -13.41 12.67 -10.05
N GLY A 410 -14.37 13.08 -10.88
CA GLY A 410 -15.63 12.38 -11.09
C GLY A 410 -15.54 11.35 -12.22
N PRO A 411 -16.03 11.66 -13.44
CA PRO A 411 -16.06 10.71 -14.55
C PRO A 411 -14.71 10.08 -14.92
N CYS A 412 -13.60 10.81 -14.80
CA CYS A 412 -12.27 10.25 -15.06
C CYS A 412 -11.75 9.39 -13.90
N GLY A 413 -12.42 9.37 -12.75
CA GLY A 413 -11.99 8.56 -11.60
C GLY A 413 -10.57 8.91 -11.13
N ARG A 414 -10.16 10.18 -11.27
CA ARG A 414 -8.82 10.71 -10.97
C ARG A 414 -7.70 10.24 -11.90
N ILE A 415 -8.02 9.58 -13.02
CA ILE A 415 -7.01 9.18 -13.97
C ILE A 415 -7.49 9.36 -15.41
N VAL A 416 -6.66 9.95 -16.25
CA VAL A 416 -6.89 10.02 -17.69
C VAL A 416 -5.73 9.34 -18.38
N TRP A 417 -6.00 8.19 -18.99
CA TRP A 417 -5.01 7.42 -19.72
C TRP A 417 -4.92 7.91 -21.17
N THR A 418 -3.82 7.61 -21.86
CA THR A 418 -3.69 7.95 -23.29
C THR A 418 -4.84 7.36 -24.13
N ASP A 419 -5.34 6.18 -23.77
CA ASP A 419 -6.46 5.52 -24.47
C ASP A 419 -7.84 6.08 -24.09
N ASP A 420 -7.92 7.08 -23.20
CA ASP A 420 -9.13 7.90 -23.04
C ASP A 420 -9.26 8.96 -24.13
N LEU A 421 -8.22 9.15 -24.94
CA LEU A 421 -8.22 10.13 -26.03
C LEU A 421 -8.81 9.51 -27.30
N ALA A 422 -9.54 10.33 -28.05
CA ALA A 422 -10.02 9.95 -29.37
C ALA A 422 -8.83 9.63 -30.31
N PRO A 423 -9.01 8.73 -31.30
CA PRO A 423 -7.96 8.40 -32.25
C PRO A 423 -7.33 9.65 -32.88
N GLY A 424 -6.00 9.72 -32.83
CA GLY A 424 -5.22 10.86 -33.35
C GLY A 424 -5.01 12.01 -32.36
N ALA A 425 -5.65 12.02 -31.19
CA ALA A 425 -5.39 13.04 -30.16
C ALA A 425 -4.21 12.68 -29.21
N SER A 426 -3.77 11.43 -29.18
CA SER A 426 -2.67 10.95 -28.32
C SER A 426 -1.33 11.62 -28.61
N ASP A 427 -0.95 11.83 -29.89
CA ASP A 427 0.31 12.51 -30.22
C ASP A 427 0.32 13.98 -29.76
N PHE A 428 -0.85 14.65 -29.76
CA PHE A 428 -0.94 15.99 -29.17
C PHE A 428 -0.72 15.96 -27.66
N TRP A 429 -1.35 15.00 -26.97
CA TRP A 429 -1.15 14.80 -25.54
C TRP A 429 0.31 14.55 -25.19
N ASP A 430 0.98 13.62 -25.86
CA ASP A 430 2.39 13.29 -25.59
C ASP A 430 3.31 14.49 -25.81
N ARG A 431 3.10 15.25 -26.88
CA ARG A 431 3.96 16.40 -27.21
C ARG A 431 3.69 17.62 -26.33
N TYR A 432 2.42 17.98 -26.16
CA TYR A 432 2.05 19.21 -25.47
C TYR A 432 1.98 19.02 -23.96
N TYR A 433 1.21 18.03 -23.51
CA TYR A 433 0.99 17.80 -22.09
C TYR A 433 2.20 17.14 -21.43
N ARG A 434 2.66 16.01 -21.97
CA ARG A 434 3.82 15.28 -21.40
C ARG A 434 5.17 15.85 -21.83
N GLY A 435 5.21 16.61 -22.92
CA GLY A 435 6.41 17.31 -23.37
C GLY A 435 7.39 16.50 -24.22
N PHE A 436 7.02 15.30 -24.68
CA PHE A 436 7.93 14.44 -25.46
C PHE A 436 8.35 15.10 -26.76
N GLY A 437 9.68 15.14 -26.98
CA GLY A 437 10.28 15.69 -28.19
C GLY A 437 9.96 17.17 -28.46
N THR A 438 9.47 17.90 -27.46
CA THR A 438 8.95 19.27 -27.61
C THR A 438 9.78 20.24 -26.74
N PRO A 439 10.18 21.42 -27.27
CA PRO A 439 10.91 22.42 -26.48
C PRO A 439 10.12 22.87 -25.26
N ASP A 440 10.79 23.16 -24.14
CA ASP A 440 10.15 23.51 -22.87
C ASP A 440 9.11 24.64 -23.01
N ALA A 441 9.42 25.70 -23.76
CA ALA A 441 8.53 26.85 -23.99
C ALA A 441 7.23 26.51 -24.74
N GLU A 442 7.13 25.30 -25.30
CA GLU A 442 5.95 24.81 -26.00
C GLU A 442 5.12 23.81 -25.18
N ARG A 443 5.55 23.45 -23.97
CA ARG A 443 4.87 22.48 -23.11
C ARG A 443 3.74 23.09 -22.28
N TRP A 444 2.81 22.24 -21.87
CA TRP A 444 1.70 22.55 -20.97
C TRP A 444 2.14 23.31 -19.71
N VAL A 445 3.13 22.78 -18.99
CA VAL A 445 3.64 23.39 -17.75
C VAL A 445 4.16 24.83 -17.96
N SER A 446 4.71 25.12 -19.14
CA SER A 446 5.17 26.48 -19.47
C SER A 446 4.02 27.43 -19.76
N ASP A 447 2.95 26.95 -20.39
CA ASP A 447 1.74 27.74 -20.58
C ASP A 447 1.02 27.99 -19.25
N VAL A 448 0.96 27.00 -18.35
CA VAL A 448 0.49 27.16 -16.96
C VAL A 448 1.29 28.24 -16.23
N LYS A 449 2.63 28.13 -16.26
CA LYS A 449 3.53 29.13 -15.67
C LYS A 449 3.29 30.53 -16.24
N THR A 450 3.07 30.63 -17.55
CA THR A 450 2.81 31.92 -18.21
C THR A 450 1.49 32.55 -17.78
N VAL A 451 0.43 31.76 -17.57
CA VAL A 451 -0.90 32.28 -17.23
C VAL A 451 -1.07 32.52 -15.74
N PHE A 452 -0.55 31.63 -14.90
CA PHE A 452 -0.81 31.58 -13.46
C PHE A 452 0.43 31.84 -12.60
N GLY A 453 1.61 31.98 -13.20
CA GLY A 453 2.88 32.23 -12.51
C GLY A 453 3.62 30.95 -12.11
N SER A 454 2.91 29.99 -11.51
CA SER A 454 3.40 28.64 -11.20
C SER A 454 2.25 27.64 -11.24
N SER A 455 2.59 26.36 -11.44
CA SER A 455 1.64 25.24 -11.29
C SER A 455 1.36 25.01 -9.80
N ASN A 456 0.12 24.68 -9.45
CA ASN A 456 -0.24 24.35 -8.06
C ASN A 456 0.59 23.19 -7.48
N HIS A 457 1.09 22.28 -8.33
CA HIS A 457 2.05 21.23 -7.95
C HIS A 457 3.31 21.75 -7.24
N PHE A 458 3.75 22.97 -7.58
CA PHE A 458 4.99 23.55 -7.07
C PHE A 458 4.76 24.71 -6.11
N ARG A 459 3.52 24.93 -5.67
CA ARG A 459 3.19 26.01 -4.74
C ARG A 459 3.38 25.58 -3.30
N GLU A 460 3.94 26.48 -2.51
CA GLU A 460 4.01 26.35 -1.05
C GLU A 460 2.62 26.54 -0.42
N PRO A 461 2.36 25.99 0.78
CA PRO A 461 1.03 26.03 1.42
C PRO A 461 0.40 27.43 1.55
N GLU A 462 1.23 28.47 1.73
CA GLU A 462 0.84 29.87 1.88
C GLU A 462 0.63 30.62 0.55
N GLU A 463 1.06 30.05 -0.58
CA GLU A 463 0.89 30.68 -1.89
C GLU A 463 -0.53 30.50 -2.42
N ALA A 464 -1.12 31.57 -2.93
CA ALA A 464 -2.45 31.51 -3.53
C ALA A 464 -2.48 30.55 -4.72
N MET A 465 -3.27 29.47 -4.61
CA MET A 465 -3.44 28.49 -5.69
C MET A 465 -4.32 29.03 -6.82
N THR A 466 -4.10 28.50 -8.03
CA THR A 466 -5.04 28.66 -9.14
C THR A 466 -6.42 28.15 -8.70
N PRO A 467 -7.51 28.93 -8.82
CA PRO A 467 -8.82 28.50 -8.36
C PRO A 467 -9.51 27.58 -9.37
N ASP A 468 -10.23 26.57 -8.89
CA ASP A 468 -11.10 25.73 -9.72
C ASP A 468 -12.34 26.49 -10.17
N SER A 469 -12.24 27.16 -11.33
CA SER A 469 -13.28 28.03 -11.85
C SER A 469 -13.24 28.11 -13.37
N TRP A 470 -14.39 28.39 -13.98
CA TRP A 470 -14.49 28.65 -15.42
C TRP A 470 -13.72 29.89 -15.85
N GLU A 471 -13.61 30.92 -14.99
CA GLU A 471 -12.81 32.10 -15.27
C GLU A 471 -11.31 31.76 -15.39
N ALA A 472 -10.78 30.95 -14.48
CA ALA A 472 -9.40 30.46 -14.57
C ALA A 472 -9.19 29.57 -15.80
N PHE A 473 -10.12 28.65 -16.07
CA PHE A 473 -10.11 27.82 -17.28
C PHE A 473 -10.06 28.67 -18.56
N ASP A 474 -10.91 29.70 -18.66
CA ASP A 474 -11.02 30.58 -19.83
C ASP A 474 -9.74 31.39 -20.08
N ARG A 475 -8.90 31.61 -19.06
CA ARG A 475 -7.59 32.27 -19.21
C ARG A 475 -6.56 31.38 -19.91
N ILE A 476 -6.62 30.06 -19.72
CA ILE A 476 -5.63 29.12 -20.30
C ILE A 476 -6.13 28.43 -21.57
N ALA A 477 -7.43 28.18 -21.70
CA ALA A 477 -8.03 27.50 -22.84
C ALA A 477 -7.61 28.06 -24.24
N PRO A 478 -7.49 29.39 -24.46
CA PRO A 478 -7.03 29.93 -25.73
C PRO A 478 -5.59 29.55 -26.09
N LYS A 479 -4.72 29.32 -25.10
CA LYS A 479 -3.35 28.83 -25.34
C LYS A 479 -3.37 27.38 -25.79
N ILE A 480 -4.15 26.53 -25.11
CA ILE A 480 -4.32 25.12 -25.49
C ILE A 480 -4.82 25.02 -26.94
N ALA A 481 -5.85 25.81 -27.29
CA ALA A 481 -6.39 25.86 -28.64
C ALA A 481 -5.34 26.25 -29.69
N ARG A 482 -4.54 27.28 -29.42
CA ARG A 482 -3.45 27.70 -30.32
C ARG A 482 -2.39 26.60 -30.51
N ARG A 483 -2.04 25.90 -29.43
CA ARG A 483 -1.06 24.80 -29.45
C ARG A 483 -1.59 23.63 -30.27
N PHE A 484 -2.85 23.28 -30.07
CA PHE A 484 -3.53 22.25 -30.83
C PHE A 484 -3.61 22.58 -32.32
N GLU A 485 -4.00 23.80 -32.69
CA GLU A 485 -4.02 24.23 -34.09
C GLU A 485 -2.64 24.25 -34.75
N ALA A 486 -1.61 24.67 -34.00
CA ALA A 486 -0.23 24.65 -34.50
C ALA A 486 0.28 23.22 -34.71
N TRP A 487 -0.05 22.33 -33.78
CA TRP A 487 0.24 20.91 -33.89
C TRP A 487 -0.47 20.28 -35.10
N ARG A 488 -1.78 20.50 -35.26
CA ARG A 488 -2.57 20.02 -36.42
C ARG A 488 -2.00 20.47 -37.78
N ARG A 489 -1.43 21.67 -37.85
CA ARG A 489 -0.80 22.20 -39.07
C ARG A 489 0.54 21.55 -39.40
N LYS A 490 1.24 21.03 -38.39
CA LYS A 490 2.55 20.35 -38.53
C LYS A 490 2.41 18.85 -38.69
N ALA A 491 1.33 18.25 -38.18
CA ALA A 491 1.05 16.84 -38.37
C ALA A 491 0.94 16.54 -39.87
N PRO A 492 1.64 15.53 -40.41
CA PRO A 492 1.44 15.11 -41.79
C PRO A 492 -0.04 14.77 -41.95
N GLN A 493 -0.71 15.41 -42.92
CA GLN A 493 -2.03 14.98 -43.33
C GLN A 493 -1.86 13.56 -43.89
N GLY A 494 -2.29 12.57 -43.11
CA GLY A 494 -2.35 11.19 -43.55
C GLY A 494 -3.25 11.01 -44.76
#